data_AF-M6W9L0-F1
#
_entry.id   AF-M6W9L0-F1
#
_cell.length_a   1.000
_cell.length_b   1.000
_cell.length_c   1.000
_cell.angle_alpha   90.00
_cell.angle_beta   90.00
_cell.angle_gamma   90.00
#
_symmetry.space_group_name_H-M   'P 1'
#
loop_
_entity.id
_entity.type
_entity.pdbx_description
1 polymer ?
#
loop_
_entity_poly.entity_id
_entity_poly.type
_entity_poly.pdbx_seq_one_letter_code
_entity_poly.pdbx_strand_id
1 'polypeptide(L)'
;MRLNIRYIFFFFLTFFFSVSCSSDEETIWNARDSLSRGNTAEAMRLYESILKKNPTHLEANRTLGMILADSGLALNSAAFYLEKAESSLPGDSSLLLYLLEIHLQEKDRDKTKRILEKISKSKDKEIESYAIFLKDCLLEKKKNGSEFNRFKTSTIPTLLPPARRLFLKCELSLYGVSHNSDPIHPKKQTGRLPSKFPKPNLLPLSKSSVKTLQHQPIELFPERHEFHKS
;
A
#
# COMPACT_ATOMS: atom_id res chain seq x y z
N MET A 1 -22.37 -49.93 20.53
CA MET A 1 -22.15 -48.48 20.61
C MET A 1 -21.28 -48.05 19.42
N ARG A 2 -21.86 -47.80 18.24
CA ARG A 2 -21.13 -47.41 17.02
C ARG A 2 -21.14 -45.89 16.94
N LEU A 3 -20.16 -45.25 17.58
CA LEU A 3 -20.01 -43.79 17.59
C LEU A 3 -19.51 -43.32 16.21
N ASN A 4 -20.44 -43.01 15.30
CA ASN A 4 -20.40 -41.85 14.40
C ASN A 4 -19.03 -41.34 13.88
N ILE A 5 -18.24 -42.22 13.27
CA ILE A 5 -16.97 -41.90 12.56
C ILE A 5 -17.14 -40.80 11.49
N ARG A 6 -18.35 -40.64 10.95
CA ARG A 6 -18.67 -39.62 9.95
C ARG A 6 -18.60 -38.18 10.46
N TYR A 7 -18.78 -37.97 11.77
CA TYR A 7 -18.70 -36.64 12.38
C TYR A 7 -17.27 -36.24 12.73
N ILE A 8 -16.39 -37.20 13.02
CA ILE A 8 -14.97 -36.95 13.28
C ILE A 8 -14.26 -36.46 12.01
N PHE A 9 -14.59 -37.05 10.85
CA PHE A 9 -14.04 -36.60 9.56
C PHE A 9 -14.55 -35.22 9.16
N PHE A 10 -15.82 -34.92 9.42
CA PHE A 10 -16.40 -33.60 9.17
C PHE A 10 -15.82 -32.53 10.12
N PHE A 11 -15.53 -32.88 11.37
CA PHE A 11 -14.89 -32.00 12.35
C PHE A 11 -13.41 -31.77 12.02
N PHE A 12 -12.69 -32.79 11.54
CA PHE A 12 -11.31 -32.62 11.08
C PHE A 12 -11.22 -31.76 9.80
N LEU A 13 -12.17 -31.91 8.87
CA LEU A 13 -12.21 -31.13 7.63
C LEU A 13 -12.56 -29.65 7.89
N THR A 14 -13.43 -29.35 8.85
CA THR A 14 -13.75 -27.95 9.25
C THR A 14 -12.68 -27.34 10.16
N PHE A 15 -11.99 -28.16 10.95
CA PHE A 15 -10.86 -27.71 11.77
C PHE A 15 -9.61 -27.43 10.93
N PHE A 16 -9.36 -28.20 9.86
CA PHE A 16 -8.22 -27.96 8.96
C PHE A 16 -8.42 -26.72 8.06
N PHE A 17 -9.68 -26.37 7.74
CA PHE A 17 -10.00 -25.19 6.92
C PHE A 17 -9.91 -23.84 7.67
N SER A 18 -10.00 -23.85 9.00
CA SER A 18 -9.96 -22.64 9.82
C SER A 18 -8.55 -22.20 10.24
N VAL A 19 -7.60 -23.12 10.33
CA VAL A 19 -6.23 -22.83 10.81
C VAL A 19 -5.39 -22.05 9.79
N SER A 20 -5.60 -22.26 8.48
CA SER A 20 -4.78 -21.62 7.44
C SER A 20 -5.07 -20.13 7.23
N CYS A 21 -6.24 -19.62 7.67
CA CYS A 21 -6.62 -18.22 7.44
C CYS A 21 -6.01 -17.25 8.47
N SER A 22 -5.60 -17.73 9.65
CA SER A 22 -5.15 -16.87 10.75
C SER A 22 -3.72 -16.31 10.59
N SER A 23 -2.81 -17.09 9.98
CA SER A 23 -1.39 -16.73 9.93
C SER A 23 -1.05 -15.62 8.94
N ASP A 24 -1.87 -15.46 7.88
CA ASP A 24 -1.59 -14.48 6.82
C ASP A 24 -2.07 -13.07 7.24
N GLU A 25 -3.18 -12.98 7.97
CA GLU A 25 -3.66 -11.73 8.57
C GLU A 25 -2.64 -11.12 9.55
N GLU A 26 -2.06 -11.94 10.43
CA GLU A 26 -1.00 -11.48 11.34
C GLU A 26 0.23 -10.96 10.58
N THR A 27 0.63 -11.68 9.52
CA THR A 27 1.77 -11.29 8.69
C THR A 27 1.51 -9.98 7.95
N ILE A 28 0.29 -9.75 7.47
CA ILE A 28 -0.15 -8.49 6.86
C ILE A 28 -0.09 -7.34 7.87
N TRP A 29 -0.56 -7.54 9.10
CA TRP A 29 -0.47 -6.53 10.16
C TRP A 29 0.95 -6.11 10.45
N ASN A 30 1.86 -7.08 10.59
CA ASN A 30 3.28 -6.82 10.82
C ASN A 30 3.94 -6.10 9.64
N ALA A 31 3.53 -6.42 8.40
CA ALA A 31 4.02 -5.75 7.21
C ALA A 31 3.60 -4.26 7.18
N ARG A 32 2.34 -3.98 7.49
CA ARG A 32 1.82 -2.61 7.60
C ARG A 32 2.49 -1.81 8.73
N ASP A 33 2.66 -2.42 9.90
CA ASP A 33 3.36 -1.79 11.03
C ASP A 33 4.81 -1.45 10.66
N SER A 34 5.51 -2.39 10.02
CA SER A 34 6.86 -2.18 9.51
C SER A 34 6.96 -1.00 8.54
N LEU A 35 6.01 -0.88 7.58
CA LEU A 35 5.93 0.29 6.70
C LEU A 35 5.69 1.58 7.48
N SER A 36 4.78 1.56 8.46
CA SER A 36 4.45 2.76 9.25
C SER A 36 5.64 3.28 10.07
N ARG A 37 6.57 2.38 10.43
CA ARG A 37 7.83 2.70 11.11
C ARG A 37 8.96 3.07 10.16
N GLY A 38 8.71 3.08 8.84
CA GLY A 38 9.73 3.32 7.81
C GLY A 38 10.67 2.13 7.57
N ASN A 39 10.40 0.96 8.16
CA ASN A 39 11.15 -0.25 7.90
C ASN A 39 10.64 -0.95 6.63
N THR A 40 10.90 -0.31 5.49
CA THR A 40 10.43 -0.79 4.18
C THR A 40 11.00 -2.16 3.82
N ALA A 41 12.25 -2.45 4.20
CA ALA A 41 12.89 -3.73 3.90
C ALA A 41 12.17 -4.90 4.59
N GLU A 42 11.85 -4.76 5.88
CA GLU A 42 11.11 -5.80 6.60
C GLU A 42 9.68 -5.96 6.07
N ALA A 43 9.02 -4.85 5.75
CA ALA A 43 7.69 -4.91 5.13
C ALA A 43 7.70 -5.67 3.81
N MET A 44 8.67 -5.41 2.93
CA MET A 44 8.82 -6.14 1.66
C MET A 44 9.01 -7.64 1.92
N ARG A 45 9.89 -8.02 2.85
CA ARG A 45 10.12 -9.43 3.22
C ARG A 45 8.83 -10.11 3.70
N LEU A 46 8.02 -9.42 4.50
CA LEU A 46 6.75 -9.93 4.99
C LEU A 46 5.73 -10.08 3.85
N TYR A 47 5.57 -9.08 2.98
CA TYR A 47 4.71 -9.18 1.80
C TYR A 47 5.14 -10.30 0.84
N GLU A 48 6.44 -10.48 0.62
CA GLU A 48 6.96 -11.62 -0.16
C GLU A 48 6.61 -12.96 0.49
N SER A 49 6.66 -13.07 1.82
CA SER A 49 6.28 -14.30 2.53
C SER A 49 4.79 -14.64 2.35
N ILE A 50 3.93 -13.62 2.30
CA ILE A 50 2.50 -13.77 1.99
C ILE A 50 2.34 -14.26 0.55
N LEU A 51 3.06 -13.65 -0.40
CA LEU A 51 2.98 -14.03 -1.82
C LEU A 51 3.54 -15.43 -2.11
N LYS A 52 4.47 -15.94 -1.29
CA LYS A 52 4.93 -17.34 -1.37
C LYS A 52 3.80 -18.34 -1.08
N LYS A 53 2.88 -18.01 -0.17
CA LYS A 53 1.73 -18.85 0.17
C LYS A 53 0.54 -18.60 -0.76
N ASN A 54 0.28 -17.33 -1.05
CA ASN A 54 -0.82 -16.88 -1.90
C ASN A 54 -0.30 -15.90 -2.99
N PRO A 55 0.09 -16.42 -4.16
CA PRO A 55 0.66 -15.61 -5.25
C PRO A 55 -0.29 -14.56 -5.86
N THR A 56 -1.58 -14.64 -5.57
CA THR A 56 -2.62 -13.72 -6.07
C THR A 56 -3.18 -12.82 -4.96
N HIS A 57 -2.52 -12.75 -3.79
CA HIS A 57 -2.98 -11.89 -2.70
C HIS A 57 -2.96 -10.42 -3.13
N LEU A 58 -4.16 -9.80 -3.22
CA LEU A 58 -4.34 -8.46 -3.78
C LEU A 58 -3.48 -7.40 -3.07
N GLU A 59 -3.58 -7.32 -1.74
CA GLU A 59 -2.88 -6.29 -0.98
C GLU A 59 -1.35 -6.41 -1.04
N ALA A 60 -0.82 -7.64 -0.92
CA ALA A 60 0.61 -7.86 -0.97
C ALA A 60 1.18 -7.52 -2.36
N ASN A 61 0.51 -7.94 -3.45
CA ASN A 61 0.88 -7.55 -4.81
C ASN A 61 0.80 -6.02 -4.99
N ARG A 62 -0.30 -5.39 -4.58
CA ARG A 62 -0.47 -3.93 -4.67
C ARG A 62 0.62 -3.18 -3.93
N THR A 63 0.84 -3.52 -2.67
CA THR A 63 1.74 -2.77 -1.78
C THR A 63 3.19 -2.97 -2.18
N LEU A 64 3.61 -4.20 -2.49
CA LEU A 64 4.96 -4.48 -2.97
C LEU A 64 5.24 -3.78 -4.30
N GLY A 65 4.28 -3.82 -5.24
CA GLY A 65 4.36 -3.10 -6.50
C GLY A 65 4.50 -1.58 -6.33
N MET A 66 3.72 -0.98 -5.43
CA MET A 66 3.80 0.45 -5.12
C MET A 66 5.15 0.83 -4.49
N ILE A 67 5.64 0.06 -3.51
CA ILE A 67 6.96 0.29 -2.89
C ILE A 67 8.07 0.29 -3.96
N LEU A 68 8.06 -0.72 -4.84
CA LEU A 68 9.05 -0.85 -5.91
C LEU A 68 8.95 0.29 -6.92
N ALA A 69 7.72 0.70 -7.31
CA ALA A 69 7.51 1.83 -8.20
C ALA A 69 7.99 3.14 -7.58
N ASP A 70 7.66 3.40 -6.32
CA ASP A 70 8.06 4.60 -5.59
C ASP A 70 9.57 4.69 -5.39
N SER A 71 10.26 3.56 -5.28
CA SER A 71 11.72 3.51 -5.22
C SER A 71 12.40 3.87 -6.55
N GLY A 72 11.71 3.67 -7.67
CA GLY A 72 12.26 3.86 -9.03
C GLY A 72 13.33 2.85 -9.47
N LEU A 73 13.75 1.91 -8.61
CA LEU A 73 14.90 1.03 -8.87
C LEU A 73 14.53 -0.28 -9.60
N ALA A 74 13.29 -0.75 -9.47
CA ALA A 74 12.87 -2.06 -9.95
C ALA A 74 11.51 -2.00 -10.69
N LEU A 75 11.43 -1.16 -11.72
CA LEU A 75 10.19 -0.89 -12.46
C LEU A 75 9.55 -2.13 -13.09
N ASN A 76 10.35 -3.07 -13.61
CA ASN A 76 9.83 -4.32 -14.17
C ASN A 76 9.13 -5.17 -13.11
N SER A 77 9.74 -5.31 -11.93
CA SER A 77 9.15 -6.01 -10.79
C SER A 77 7.92 -5.28 -10.27
N ALA A 78 7.98 -3.94 -10.20
CA ALA A 78 6.85 -3.11 -9.82
C ALA A 78 5.64 -3.35 -10.74
N ALA A 79 5.85 -3.28 -12.06
CA ALA A 79 4.81 -3.54 -13.05
C ALA A 79 4.23 -4.95 -12.89
N PHE A 80 5.08 -5.98 -12.73
CA PHE A 80 4.64 -7.35 -12.53
C PHE A 80 3.68 -7.52 -11.34
N TYR A 81 4.02 -6.96 -10.17
CA TYR A 81 3.15 -7.06 -9.00
C TYR A 81 1.88 -6.21 -9.14
N LEU A 82 1.99 -5.02 -9.74
CA LEU A 82 0.83 -4.16 -10.00
C LEU A 82 -0.14 -4.76 -11.01
N GLU A 83 0.34 -5.44 -12.06
CA GLU A 83 -0.49 -6.16 -13.04
C GLU A 83 -1.25 -7.33 -12.41
N LYS A 84 -0.62 -8.06 -11.47
CA LYS A 84 -1.30 -9.09 -10.67
C LYS A 84 -2.40 -8.48 -9.79
N ALA A 85 -2.13 -7.35 -9.15
CA ALA A 85 -3.13 -6.63 -8.37
C ALA A 85 -4.28 -6.13 -9.25
N GLU A 86 -3.99 -5.57 -10.43
CA GLU A 86 -4.99 -5.09 -11.38
C GLU A 86 -5.83 -6.22 -11.97
N SER A 87 -5.24 -7.40 -12.19
CA SER A 87 -6.00 -8.60 -12.59
C SER A 87 -7.01 -9.04 -11.53
N SER A 88 -6.71 -8.79 -10.25
CA SER A 88 -7.57 -9.14 -9.11
C SER A 88 -8.60 -8.05 -8.80
N LEU A 89 -8.25 -6.78 -9.04
CA LEU A 89 -9.13 -5.62 -8.90
C LEU A 89 -9.03 -4.72 -10.16
N PRO A 90 -9.71 -5.08 -11.25
CA PRO A 90 -9.62 -4.32 -12.50
C PRO A 90 -10.23 -2.93 -12.35
N GLY A 91 -9.61 -1.93 -12.98
CA GLY A 91 -10.15 -0.57 -13.05
C GLY A 91 -9.89 0.32 -11.82
N ASP A 92 -9.09 -0.12 -10.84
CA ASP A 92 -8.64 0.74 -9.75
C ASP A 92 -7.75 1.86 -10.29
N SER A 93 -8.19 3.11 -10.17
CA SER A 93 -7.49 4.29 -10.70
C SER A 93 -6.06 4.43 -10.16
N SER A 94 -5.83 4.06 -8.90
CA SER A 94 -4.50 4.15 -8.29
C SER A 94 -3.54 3.16 -8.95
N LEU A 95 -3.93 1.88 -9.07
CA LEU A 95 -3.14 0.85 -9.76
C LEU A 95 -2.84 1.25 -11.21
N LEU A 96 -3.85 1.71 -11.95
CA LEU A 96 -3.69 2.11 -13.35
C LEU A 96 -2.76 3.32 -13.51
N LEU A 97 -2.79 4.29 -12.58
CA LEU A 97 -1.86 5.43 -12.62
C LEU A 97 -0.42 5.04 -12.28
N TYR A 98 -0.20 4.08 -11.39
CA TYR A 98 1.14 3.53 -11.17
C TYR A 98 1.68 2.83 -12.42
N LEU A 99 0.87 1.99 -13.06
CA LEU A 99 1.25 1.35 -14.32
C LEU A 99 1.50 2.37 -15.44
N LEU A 100 0.67 3.42 -15.50
CA LEU A 100 0.88 4.53 -16.43
C LEU A 100 2.22 5.24 -16.17
N GLU A 101 2.55 5.52 -14.91
CA GLU A 101 3.82 6.14 -14.55
C GLU A 101 5.02 5.33 -15.01
N ILE A 102 5.00 4.02 -14.75
CA ILE A 102 6.05 3.10 -15.15
C ILE A 102 6.26 3.14 -16.67
N HIS A 103 5.19 2.97 -17.45
CA HIS A 103 5.32 2.91 -18.91
C HIS A 103 5.63 4.26 -19.56
N LEU A 104 5.18 5.38 -18.97
CA LEU A 104 5.60 6.71 -19.40
C LEU A 104 7.08 6.96 -19.13
N GLN A 105 7.63 6.42 -18.02
CA GLN A 105 9.05 6.50 -17.71
C GLN A 105 9.90 5.66 -18.66
N GLU A 106 9.43 4.45 -19.00
CA GLU A 106 10.05 3.56 -19.99
C GLU A 106 9.91 4.08 -21.43
N LYS A 107 9.02 5.06 -21.66
CA LYS A 107 8.60 5.54 -22.99
C LYS A 107 8.01 4.44 -23.88
N ASP A 108 7.48 3.38 -23.27
CA ASP A 108 6.79 2.29 -23.98
C ASP A 108 5.40 2.78 -24.41
N ARG A 109 5.31 3.22 -25.68
CA ARG A 109 4.09 3.79 -26.27
C ARG A 109 2.94 2.78 -26.32
N ASP A 110 3.25 1.52 -26.59
CA ASP A 110 2.24 0.47 -26.75
C ASP A 110 1.63 0.08 -25.40
N LYS A 111 2.47 -0.12 -24.37
CA LYS A 111 1.96 -0.36 -23.01
C LYS A 111 1.23 0.86 -22.45
N THR A 112 1.75 2.07 -22.68
CA THR A 112 1.05 3.31 -22.29
C THR A 112 -0.36 3.38 -22.89
N LYS A 113 -0.50 3.08 -24.19
CA LYS A 113 -1.81 3.05 -24.86
C LYS A 113 -2.74 2.00 -24.23
N ARG A 114 -2.25 0.79 -23.96
CA ARG A 114 -3.03 -0.27 -23.30
C ARG A 114 -3.54 0.16 -21.92
N ILE A 115 -2.71 0.84 -21.12
CA ILE A 115 -3.14 1.35 -19.81
C ILE A 115 -4.18 2.46 -19.96
N LEU A 116 -4.02 3.38 -20.92
CA LEU A 116 -5.04 4.41 -21.19
C LEU A 116 -6.37 3.80 -21.62
N GLU A 117 -6.36 2.71 -22.41
CA GLU A 117 -7.57 1.96 -22.77
C GLU A 117 -8.24 1.28 -21.57
N LYS A 118 -7.47 0.87 -20.55
CA LYS A 118 -8.02 0.38 -19.29
C LYS A 118 -8.64 1.52 -18.47
N ILE A 119 -7.97 2.68 -18.41
CA ILE A 119 -8.46 3.86 -17.71
C ILE A 119 -9.76 4.37 -18.35
N SER A 120 -9.87 4.41 -19.67
CA SER A 120 -11.09 4.89 -20.36
C SER A 120 -12.32 4.00 -20.13
N LYS A 121 -12.09 2.71 -19.86
CA LYS A 121 -13.13 1.75 -19.44
C LYS A 121 -13.54 1.91 -17.98
N SER A 122 -12.74 2.60 -17.17
CA SER A 122 -13.13 2.92 -15.80
C SER A 122 -14.25 3.97 -15.78
N LYS A 123 -14.99 4.07 -14.67
CA LYS A 123 -16.08 5.05 -14.51
C LYS A 123 -15.55 6.48 -14.29
N ASP A 124 -14.26 6.65 -14.05
CA ASP A 124 -13.67 7.92 -13.65
C ASP A 124 -13.18 8.72 -14.86
N LYS A 125 -14.09 9.51 -15.42
CA LYS A 125 -13.80 10.38 -16.57
C LYS A 125 -12.79 11.49 -16.27
N GLU A 126 -12.69 11.88 -15.01
CA GLU A 126 -11.72 12.90 -14.61
C GLU A 126 -10.30 12.31 -14.63
N ILE A 127 -10.13 11.08 -14.13
CA ILE A 127 -8.86 10.35 -14.21
C ILE A 127 -8.48 10.03 -15.66
N GLU A 128 -9.45 9.70 -16.52
CA GLU A 128 -9.21 9.53 -17.96
C GLU A 128 -8.65 10.82 -18.58
N SER A 129 -9.33 11.96 -18.39
CA SER A 129 -8.89 13.26 -18.91
C SER A 129 -7.49 13.62 -18.40
N TYR A 130 -7.22 13.33 -17.13
CA TYR A 130 -5.93 13.57 -16.50
C TYR A 130 -4.81 12.68 -17.05
N ALA A 131 -5.07 11.39 -17.22
CA ALA A 131 -4.11 10.44 -17.79
C ALA A 131 -3.74 10.79 -19.24
N ILE A 132 -4.72 11.22 -20.04
CA ILE A 132 -4.49 11.70 -21.41
C ILE A 132 -3.59 12.94 -21.41
N PHE A 133 -3.90 13.92 -20.55
CA PHE A 133 -3.09 15.12 -20.38
C PHE A 133 -1.64 14.79 -20.01
N LEU A 134 -1.43 13.90 -19.04
CA LEU A 134 -0.09 13.48 -18.61
C LEU A 134 0.69 12.80 -19.75
N LYS A 135 0.04 11.92 -20.51
CA LYS A 135 0.66 11.27 -21.68
C LYS A 135 1.06 12.31 -22.73
N ASP A 136 0.18 13.26 -23.08
CA ASP A 136 0.48 14.30 -24.06
C ASP A 136 1.64 15.20 -23.61
N CYS A 137 1.68 15.53 -22.32
CA CYS A 137 2.75 16.34 -21.75
C CYS A 137 4.09 15.60 -21.70
N LEU A 138 4.11 14.38 -21.16
CA LEU A 138 5.35 13.68 -20.85
C LEU A 138 5.96 12.96 -22.05
N LEU A 139 5.10 12.38 -22.90
CA LEU A 139 5.51 11.54 -24.03
C LEU A 139 5.53 12.31 -25.35
N GLU A 140 4.51 13.13 -25.61
CA GLU A 140 4.40 13.90 -26.86
C GLU A 140 4.96 15.32 -26.76
N LYS A 141 5.35 15.76 -25.57
CA LYS A 141 5.85 17.11 -25.30
C LYS A 141 4.90 18.22 -25.77
N LYS A 142 3.59 17.95 -25.75
CA LYS A 142 2.55 18.90 -26.13
C LYS A 142 2.12 19.74 -24.93
N LYS A 143 2.11 21.07 -25.11
CA LYS A 143 1.60 22.01 -24.10
C LYS A 143 0.08 22.15 -24.25
N ASN A 144 -0.63 22.02 -23.14
CA ASN A 144 -2.02 22.43 -22.98
C ASN A 144 -2.16 23.27 -21.71
N GLY A 145 -2.11 24.59 -21.83
CA GLY A 145 -2.13 25.50 -20.69
C GLY A 145 -3.47 25.51 -19.93
N SER A 146 -4.58 25.31 -20.64
CA SER A 146 -5.92 25.25 -20.05
C SER A 146 -6.04 24.05 -19.10
N GLU A 147 -5.73 22.85 -19.60
CA GLU A 147 -5.75 21.62 -18.79
C GLU A 147 -4.73 21.64 -17.66
N PHE A 148 -3.54 22.20 -17.91
CA PHE A 148 -2.52 22.36 -16.87
C PHE A 148 -3.05 23.20 -15.69
N ASN A 149 -3.65 24.36 -15.96
CA ASN A 149 -4.19 25.21 -14.90
C ASN A 149 -5.40 24.56 -14.19
N ARG A 150 -6.28 23.88 -14.93
CA ARG A 150 -7.39 23.10 -14.36
C ARG A 150 -6.87 22.05 -13.37
N PHE A 151 -5.94 21.19 -13.80
CA PHE A 151 -5.40 20.14 -12.95
C PHE A 151 -4.48 20.63 -11.83
N LYS A 152 -3.82 21.78 -12.00
CA LYS A 152 -3.07 22.43 -10.93
C LYS A 152 -3.97 22.77 -9.73
N THR A 153 -5.23 23.13 -9.99
CA THR A 153 -6.22 23.45 -8.96
C THR A 153 -7.08 22.25 -8.52
N SER A 154 -6.95 21.10 -9.18
CA SER A 154 -7.76 19.92 -8.86
C SER A 154 -7.17 19.13 -7.68
N THR A 155 -7.98 18.26 -7.08
CA THR A 155 -7.55 17.41 -5.97
C THR A 155 -6.81 16.15 -6.43
N ILE A 156 -6.87 15.79 -7.72
CA ILE A 156 -6.30 14.55 -8.27
C ILE A 156 -4.81 14.41 -7.95
N PRO A 157 -3.94 15.41 -8.22
CA PRO A 157 -2.53 15.29 -7.92
C PRO A 157 -2.26 15.18 -6.41
N THR A 158 -3.18 15.63 -5.55
CA THR A 158 -2.99 15.56 -4.09
C THR A 158 -3.42 14.20 -3.51
N LEU A 159 -4.40 13.55 -4.12
CA LEU A 159 -4.99 12.32 -3.61
C LEU A 159 -4.22 11.07 -4.01
N LEU A 160 -3.57 11.08 -5.18
CA LEU A 160 -2.89 9.92 -5.74
C LEU A 160 -1.40 10.24 -5.89
N PRO A 161 -0.50 9.58 -5.12
CA PRO A 161 0.94 9.79 -5.23
C PRO A 161 1.51 9.74 -6.67
N PRO A 162 1.18 8.75 -7.52
CA PRO A 162 1.67 8.71 -8.89
C PRO A 162 1.14 9.88 -9.74
N ALA A 163 -0.11 10.32 -9.51
CA ALA A 163 -0.66 11.50 -10.17
C ALA A 163 0.20 12.73 -9.86
N ARG A 164 0.49 12.98 -8.58
CA ARG A 164 1.34 14.10 -8.16
C ARG A 164 2.67 14.13 -8.88
N ARG A 165 3.38 12.99 -8.85
CA ARG A 165 4.72 12.87 -9.44
C ARG A 165 4.70 13.12 -10.93
N LEU A 166 3.75 12.53 -11.65
CA LEU A 166 3.60 12.74 -13.09
C LEU A 166 3.29 14.19 -13.43
N PHE A 167 2.42 14.85 -12.66
CA PHE A 167 2.10 16.26 -12.87
C PHE A 167 3.32 17.16 -12.65
N LEU A 168 4.05 16.97 -11.55
CA LEU A 168 5.26 17.74 -11.28
C LEU A 168 6.33 17.50 -12.36
N LYS A 169 6.48 16.26 -12.83
CA LYS A 169 7.38 15.95 -13.95
C LYS A 169 6.97 16.65 -15.23
N CYS A 170 5.67 16.76 -15.49
CA CYS A 170 5.12 17.52 -16.62
C CYS A 170 5.40 19.02 -16.49
N GLU A 171 5.12 19.61 -15.32
CA GLU A 171 5.39 21.02 -15.00
C GLU A 171 6.87 21.36 -15.24
N LEU A 172 7.76 20.58 -14.62
CA LEU A 172 9.21 20.74 -14.76
C LEU A 172 9.69 20.58 -16.21
N SER A 173 9.09 19.66 -16.96
CA SER A 173 9.53 19.37 -18.33
C SER A 173 9.09 20.42 -19.36
N LEU A 174 7.94 21.08 -19.20
CA LEU A 174 7.36 21.92 -20.27
C LEU A 174 6.98 23.34 -19.82
N TYR A 175 6.64 23.55 -18.55
CA TYR A 175 6.06 24.81 -18.07
C TYR A 175 7.03 25.64 -17.22
N GLY A 176 8.15 25.04 -16.80
CA GLY A 176 9.12 25.67 -15.90
C GLY A 176 8.61 25.69 -14.45
N VAL A 177 9.52 25.84 -13.48
CA VAL A 177 9.15 25.91 -12.07
C VAL A 177 8.37 27.21 -11.83
N SER A 178 7.05 27.10 -11.68
CA SER A 178 6.26 28.20 -11.15
C SER A 178 6.62 28.36 -9.67
N HIS A 179 7.39 29.39 -9.34
CA HIS A 179 7.76 29.78 -7.97
C HIS A 179 6.56 30.18 -7.07
N ASN A 180 5.32 30.02 -7.55
CA ASN A 180 4.09 30.23 -6.78
C ASN A 180 3.47 28.92 -6.26
N SER A 181 4.21 27.81 -6.31
CA SER A 181 3.88 26.68 -5.43
C SER A 181 4.38 27.06 -4.04
N ASP A 182 3.49 27.61 -3.22
CA ASP A 182 3.68 27.56 -1.77
C ASP A 182 4.17 26.15 -1.42
N PRO A 183 5.11 25.98 -0.48
CA PRO A 183 5.36 24.68 0.08
C PRO A 183 4.03 24.22 0.65
N ILE A 184 3.33 23.35 -0.10
CA ILE A 184 2.26 22.54 0.44
C ILE A 184 3.01 21.54 1.31
N HIS A 185 3.43 22.02 2.48
CA HIS A 185 3.56 21.20 3.64
C HIS A 185 2.31 20.32 3.61
N PRO A 186 2.43 18.99 3.66
CA PRO A 186 1.30 18.23 4.14
C PRO A 186 0.95 18.94 5.44
N LYS A 187 -0.25 19.54 5.54
CA LYS A 187 -0.78 19.89 6.85
C LYS A 187 -0.50 18.63 7.65
N LYS A 188 0.32 18.75 8.70
CA LYS A 188 0.27 17.78 9.78
C LYS A 188 -1.20 17.81 10.15
N GLN A 189 -1.99 16.93 9.56
CA GLN A 189 -3.17 16.45 10.19
C GLN A 189 -2.61 15.78 11.45
N THR A 190 -2.47 16.59 12.49
CA THR A 190 -2.80 16.18 13.84
C THR A 190 -4.31 15.93 13.91
N GLY A 191 -4.87 15.26 12.90
CA GLY A 191 -6.02 14.40 13.06
C GLY A 191 -5.41 13.10 13.53
N ARG A 192 -5.50 12.88 14.84
CA ARG A 192 -5.30 11.58 15.45
C ARG A 192 -6.04 10.57 14.56
N LEU A 193 -5.32 9.80 13.74
CA LEU A 193 -5.85 8.54 13.20
C LEU A 193 -6.45 7.82 14.41
N PRO A 194 -7.70 7.30 14.36
CA PRO A 194 -8.19 6.49 15.45
C PRO A 194 -7.18 5.36 15.64
N SER A 195 -6.45 5.39 16.74
CA SER A 195 -5.36 4.48 17.10
C SER A 195 -5.87 3.10 17.50
N LYS A 196 -6.97 2.67 16.90
CA LYS A 196 -7.67 1.43 17.19
C LYS A 196 -8.32 0.96 15.89
N PHE A 197 -7.62 0.09 15.19
CA PHE A 197 -8.33 -1.00 14.55
C PHE A 197 -9.03 -1.80 15.66
N PRO A 198 -10.34 -2.04 15.59
CA PRO A 198 -11.01 -2.90 16.57
C PRO A 198 -10.39 -4.30 16.44
N LYS A 199 -9.79 -4.78 17.54
CA LYS A 199 -9.44 -6.20 17.65
C LYS A 199 -10.73 -7.01 17.40
N PRO A 200 -10.69 -8.12 16.64
CA PRO A 200 -11.85 -9.00 16.56
C PRO A 200 -12.20 -9.48 17.98
N ASN A 201 -13.48 -9.36 18.34
CA ASN A 201 -14.01 -9.78 19.63
C ASN A 201 -13.70 -11.27 19.86
N LEU A 202 -12.73 -11.58 20.71
CA LEU A 202 -12.68 -12.89 21.35
C LEU A 202 -13.80 -12.95 22.39
N LEU A 203 -14.76 -13.86 22.18
CA LEU A 203 -15.68 -14.29 23.22
C LEU A 203 -14.87 -14.82 24.43
N PRO A 204 -15.24 -14.46 25.67
CA PRO A 204 -14.47 -14.85 26.84
C PRO A 204 -14.70 -16.34 27.16
N LEU A 205 -13.61 -17.11 27.14
CA LEU A 205 -13.55 -18.37 27.87
C LEU A 205 -13.50 -18.06 29.38
N SER A 206 -14.33 -18.80 30.11
CA SER A 206 -14.63 -18.66 31.53
C SER A 206 -13.39 -18.72 32.43
N LYS A 207 -13.38 -17.91 33.49
CA LYS A 207 -12.62 -18.19 34.71
C LYS A 207 -13.42 -17.77 35.93
N SER A 208 -14.06 -18.74 36.58
CA SER A 208 -14.41 -18.62 37.99
C SER A 208 -13.16 -18.87 38.84
N SER A 209 -13.18 -18.24 40.01
CA SER A 209 -12.33 -18.49 41.18
C SER A 209 -11.05 -17.65 41.26
N VAL A 210 -11.30 -16.43 41.74
CA VAL A 210 -10.42 -15.53 42.49
C VAL A 210 -9.74 -16.27 43.65
N LYS A 211 -8.44 -16.04 43.84
CA LYS A 211 -7.87 -15.88 45.19
C LYS A 211 -6.70 -14.90 45.17
N THR A 212 -6.89 -13.87 45.98
CA THR A 212 -6.07 -12.69 46.26
C THR A 212 -4.89 -13.01 47.18
N LEU A 213 -3.75 -12.33 47.02
CA LEU A 213 -2.83 -11.88 48.09
C LEU A 213 -1.72 -10.98 47.46
N GLN A 214 -1.84 -9.65 47.65
CA GLN A 214 -0.93 -8.74 48.42
C GLN A 214 0.49 -8.57 47.83
N HIS A 215 0.77 -7.44 47.17
CA HIS A 215 1.49 -6.24 47.67
C HIS A 215 3.01 -6.40 47.81
N GLN A 216 3.78 -5.75 46.92
CA GLN A 216 4.80 -4.71 47.23
C GLN A 216 5.47 -4.14 45.95
N PRO A 217 6.10 -2.94 46.02
CA PRO A 217 6.18 -1.99 44.90
C PRO A 217 7.53 -1.93 44.16
N ILE A 218 7.49 -1.10 43.11
CA ILE A 218 8.51 -0.69 42.11
C ILE A 218 9.76 -0.07 42.76
N GLU A 219 10.95 -0.42 42.25
CA GLU A 219 12.14 0.46 42.32
C GLU A 219 12.86 0.61 40.97
N LEU A 220 13.42 1.80 40.82
CA LEU A 220 13.99 2.44 39.64
C LEU A 220 15.41 1.94 39.28
N PHE A 221 15.82 2.24 38.04
CA PHE A 221 17.20 2.27 37.49
C PHE A 221 18.29 2.79 38.44
N PRO A 222 19.58 2.47 38.16
CA PRO A 222 20.44 3.56 37.66
C PRO A 222 21.51 3.17 36.60
N GLU A 223 22.16 4.24 36.12
CA GLU A 223 23.13 4.45 35.04
C GLU A 223 24.57 3.88 35.21
N ARG A 224 25.24 3.69 34.06
CA ARG A 224 26.59 4.14 33.60
C ARG A 224 27.81 4.14 34.56
N HIS A 225 28.95 3.60 34.07
CA HIS A 225 30.37 4.08 34.08
C HIS A 225 31.33 2.86 33.96
N GLU A 226 32.07 2.70 32.85
CA GLU A 226 33.46 3.14 32.55
C GLU A 226 34.61 2.22 33.02
N PHE A 227 35.50 1.93 32.06
CA PHE A 227 36.95 1.62 32.12
C PHE A 227 37.55 0.80 33.29
N HIS A 228 38.31 -0.25 32.95
CA HIS A 228 39.73 -0.32 33.33
C HIS A 228 40.56 -1.28 32.44
N LYS A 229 41.74 -0.77 32.05
CA LYS A 229 42.90 -1.52 31.57
C LYS A 229 43.48 -2.38 32.69
N SER A 230 44.01 -3.55 32.31
CA SER A 230 45.25 -4.13 32.81
C SER A 230 45.74 -5.16 31.80
#